data_AF-A0A1J5IZN4-F1
#
_entry.id   AF-A0A1J5IZN4-F1
#
_cell.length_a   1.000
_cell.length_b   1.000
_cell.length_c   1.000
_cell.angle_alpha   90.00
_cell.angle_beta   90.00
_cell.angle_gamma   90.00
#
_symmetry.space_group_name_H-M   'P 1'
#
loop_
_entity.id
_entity.type
_entity.pdbx_description
1 polymer ?
#
loop_
_entity_poly.entity_id
_entity_poly.type
_entity_poly.pdbx_seq_one_letter_code
_entity_poly.pdbx_strand_id
1 'polypeptide(L)' 'MNDRKQHMQHAIHEYLEAVAESFGEDYRQAMVVEPRGSEILIRHPDAAFGEMVPVGYMPILTRNTRNGWFRKHAA' A
#
# COMPACT_ATOMS: atom_id res chain seq x y z
N MET A 1 19.97 12.23 -5.13
CA MET A 1 18.60 12.61 -4.68
C MET A 1 17.48 11.99 -5.54
N ASN A 2 17.77 11.38 -6.70
CA ASN A 2 16.76 10.70 -7.53
C ASN A 2 16.39 9.30 -7.03
N ASP A 3 17.32 8.58 -6.39
CA ASP A 3 17.14 7.15 -6.06
C ASP A 3 16.04 6.92 -5.03
N ARG A 4 15.89 7.83 -4.07
CA ARG A 4 14.87 7.73 -3.01
C ARG A 4 13.46 7.88 -3.55
N LYS A 5 13.25 8.80 -4.51
CA LYS A 5 11.94 9.00 -5.14
C LYS A 5 11.57 7.82 -6.02
N GLN A 6 12.53 7.30 -6.78
CA GLN A 6 12.35 6.10 -7.60
C GLN A 6 12.04 4.88 -6.74
N HIS A 7 12.77 4.68 -5.63
CA HIS A 7 12.53 3.58 -4.70
C HIS A 7 11.12 3.64 -4.08
N MET A 8 10.68 4.83 -3.67
CA MET A 8 9.36 5.02 -3.09
C MET A 8 8.24 4.78 -4.10
N GLN A 9 8.39 5.27 -5.34
CA GLN A 9 7.43 5.00 -6.41
C GLN A 9 7.34 3.51 -6.73
N HIS A 10 8.47 2.82 -6.76
CA HIS A 10 8.51 1.38 -6.99
C HIS A 10 7.78 0.61 -5.87
N ALA A 11 8.06 0.95 -4.61
CA ALA A 11 7.40 0.33 -3.46
C ALA A 11 5.88 0.56 -3.44
N ILE A 12 5.42 1.77 -3.80
CA ILE A 12 3.99 2.08 -3.97
C ILE A 12 3.38 1.24 -5.09
N HIS A 13 4.07 1.12 -6.22
CA HIS A 13 3.58 0.36 -7.36
C HIS A 13 3.40 -1.12 -7.03
N GLU A 14 4.42 -1.77 -6.48
CA GLU A 14 4.35 -3.17 -6.06
C GLU A 14 3.24 -3.43 -5.05
N TYR A 15 3.02 -2.48 -4.13
CA TYR A 15 1.94 -2.56 -3.16
C TYR A 15 0.57 -2.48 -3.82
N LEU A 16 0.37 -1.52 -4.73
CA LEU A 16 -0.91 -1.37 -5.45
C LEU A 16 -1.21 -2.58 -6.34
N GLU A 17 -0.20 -3.20 -6.96
CA GLU A 17 -0.36 -4.47 -7.68
C GLU A 17 -0.82 -5.60 -6.74
N ALA A 18 -0.17 -5.75 -5.59
CA ALA A 18 -0.58 -6.73 -4.58
C ALA A 18 -2.01 -6.50 -4.09
N VAL A 19 -2.44 -5.24 -3.96
CA VAL A 19 -3.82 -4.89 -3.63
C VAL A 19 -4.77 -5.30 -4.75
N ALA A 20 -4.48 -4.99 -6.03
CA ALA A 20 -5.33 -5.41 -7.13
C ALA A 20 -5.48 -6.93 -7.21
N GLU A 21 -4.37 -7.67 -7.05
CA GLU A 21 -4.37 -9.14 -7.00
C GLU A 21 -5.24 -9.67 -5.84
N SER A 22 -5.20 -8.99 -4.69
CA SER A 22 -5.80 -9.47 -3.44
C SER A 22 -7.20 -8.92 -3.14
N PHE A 23 -7.61 -7.81 -3.74
CA PHE A 23 -8.89 -7.15 -3.42
C PHE A 23 -9.66 -6.70 -4.66
N GLY A 24 -9.04 -6.80 -5.85
CA GLY A 24 -9.62 -6.34 -7.11
C GLY A 24 -9.20 -4.93 -7.48
N GLU A 25 -9.28 -4.63 -8.77
CA GLU A 25 -8.85 -3.35 -9.33
C GLU A 25 -9.72 -2.18 -8.82
N ASP A 26 -11.02 -2.40 -8.59
CA ASP A 26 -11.93 -1.38 -8.04
C ASP A 26 -11.49 -0.92 -6.65
N TYR A 27 -11.09 -1.88 -5.79
CA TYR A 27 -10.60 -1.58 -4.46
C TYR A 27 -9.30 -0.79 -4.52
N ARG A 28 -8.35 -1.20 -5.39
CA ARG A 28 -7.11 -0.46 -5.65
C ARG A 28 -7.37 0.98 -6.10
N GLN A 29 -8.34 1.20 -7.00
CA GLN A 29 -8.66 2.53 -7.52
C GLN A 29 -9.31 3.44 -6.46
N ALA A 30 -10.04 2.87 -5.51
CA ALA A 30 -10.66 3.60 -4.41
C ALA A 30 -9.69 3.95 -3.27
N MET A 31 -8.49 3.35 -3.25
CA MET A 31 -7.46 3.66 -2.25
C MET A 31 -6.78 5.00 -2.51
N VAL A 32 -6.30 5.63 -1.43
CA VAL A 32 -5.37 6.75 -1.52
C VAL A 32 -3.99 6.29 -1.05
N VAL A 33 -3.01 6.37 -1.94
CA VAL A 33 -1.60 6.05 -1.63
C VAL A 33 -0.71 7.20 -2.08
N GLU A 34 -0.15 7.94 -1.13
CA GLU A 34 0.58 9.18 -1.41
C GLU A 34 1.92 9.23 -0.67
N PRO A 35 3.02 9.65 -1.33
CA PRO A 35 4.28 9.89 -0.66
C PRO A 35 4.20 11.14 0.23
N ARG A 36 4.67 11.02 1.48
CA ARG A 36 4.71 12.09 2.49
C ARG A 36 6.08 12.13 3.15
N GLY A 37 7.03 12.80 2.50
CA GLY A 37 8.39 12.93 3.04
C GLY A 37 9.16 11.61 3.00
N SER A 38 9.38 10.98 4.16
CA SER A 38 10.02 9.66 4.30
C SER A 38 9.03 8.50 4.45
N GLU A 39 7.74 8.80 4.44
CA GLU A 39 6.65 7.88 4.70
C GLU A 39 5.66 7.89 3.52
N ILE A 40 4.75 6.93 3.52
CA ILE A 40 3.67 6.80 2.56
C ILE A 40 2.36 6.80 3.34
N LEU A 41 1.46 7.71 3.00
CA LEU A 41 0.09 7.68 3.47
C LEU A 41 -0.67 6.61 2.69
N ILE A 42 -1.31 5.68 3.40
CA ILE A 42 -2.17 4.65 2.82
C ILE A 42 -3.55 4.79 3.46
N ARG A 43 -4.59 5.00 2.66
CA ARG A 43 -5.98 4.98 3.12
C ARG A 43 -6.76 3.98 2.30
N HIS A 44 -7.26 2.98 3.01
CA HIS A 44 -8.17 1.98 2.48
C HIS A 44 -9.59 2.54 2.32
N PRO A 45 -10.40 2.06 1.36
CA PRO A 45 -11.75 2.58 1.11
C PRO A 45 -12.72 2.32 2.28
N ASP A 46 -12.48 1.26 3.04
CA ASP A 46 -13.22 0.83 4.22
C ASP A 46 -12.68 1.44 5.53
N ALA A 47 -11.57 2.16 5.48
CA ALA A 47 -10.97 2.81 6.65
C ALA A 47 -11.40 4.28 6.76
N ALA A 48 -11.82 4.68 7.96
CA ALA A 48 -12.13 6.09 8.26
C ALA A 48 -10.90 7.00 8.23
N PHE A 49 -9.71 6.45 8.51
CA PHE A 49 -8.44 7.19 8.60
C PHE A 49 -7.38 6.51 7.73
N GLY A 50 -6.41 7.31 7.28
CA GLY A 50 -5.21 6.80 6.61
C GLY A 50 -4.08 6.55 7.60
N GLU A 51 -3.20 5.62 7.25
CA GLU A 51 -2.03 5.23 8.03
C GLU A 51 -0.75 5.75 7.37
N MET A 52 0.20 6.18 8.19
CA MET A 52 1.52 6.58 7.72
C MET A 52 2.47 5.40 7.85
N VAL A 53 3.00 4.92 6.72
CA VAL A 53 3.86 3.75 6.64
C VAL A 53 5.26 4.16 6.20
N PRO A 54 6.31 3.87 6.98
CA PRO A 54 7.68 4.09 6.54
C PRO A 54 7.97 3.27 5.27
N VAL A 55 8.69 3.84 4.29
CA VAL A 55 8.99 3.14 3.02
C VAL A 55 9.65 1.77 3.25
N GLY A 56 10.50 1.64 4.27
CA GLY A 56 11.13 0.36 4.63
C GLY A 56 10.17 -0.74 5.09
N TYR A 57 8.93 -0.41 5.45
CA TYR A 57 7.89 -1.36 5.83
C TYR A 57 7.04 -1.83 4.64
N MET A 58 7.09 -1.14 3.50
CA MET A 58 6.30 -1.48 2.31
C MET A 58 6.52 -2.92 1.82
N PRO A 59 7.76 -3.48 1.78
CA PRO A 59 7.95 -4.86 1.31
C PRO A 59 7.19 -5.88 2.17
N ILE A 60 7.11 -5.64 3.49
CA ILE A 60 6.38 -6.49 4.43
C ILE A 60 4.87 -6.36 4.18
N LEU A 61 4.40 -5.12 4.02
CA LEU A 61 2.99 -4.83 3.76
C LEU A 61 2.51 -5.46 2.44
N THR A 62 3.29 -5.31 1.37
CA THR A 62 3.04 -5.94 0.06
C THR A 62 2.96 -7.46 0.18
N ARG A 63 3.91 -8.09 0.87
CA ARG A 63 3.90 -9.54 1.09
C ARG A 63 2.67 -10.00 1.87
N ASN A 64 2.32 -9.30 2.94
CA ASN A 64 1.16 -9.63 3.77
C ASN A 64 -0.15 -9.48 3.00
N THR A 65 -0.23 -8.48 2.12
CA THR A 65 -1.34 -8.25 1.20
C THR A 65 -1.52 -9.44 0.27
N ARG A 66 -0.46 -9.84 -0.45
CA ARG A 66 -0.49 -11.02 -1.35
C ARG A 66 -0.85 -12.32 -0.64
N ASN A 67 -0.41 -12.49 0.60
CA ASN A 67 -0.72 -13.68 1.40
C ASN A 67 -2.16 -13.68 1.97
N GLY A 68 -2.96 -12.64 1.69
CA GLY A 68 -4.34 -12.52 2.15
C GLY A 68 -4.45 -12.32 3.66
N TRP A 69 -3.40 -11.81 4.33
CA TRP A 69 -3.42 -11.60 5.78
C TRP A 69 -4.57 -10.68 6.20
N PHE A 70 -4.82 -9.64 5.39
CA PHE A 70 -5.90 -8.68 5.60
C PHE A 70 -7.30 -9.25 5.26
N ARG A 71 -7.42 -10.26 4.37
CA ARG A 71 -8.71 -10.94 4.11
C ARG A 71 -9.20 -11.75 5.31
N LYS A 72 -8.29 -12.25 6.16
CA LYS A 72 -8.64 -13.09 7.32
C LYS A 72 -9.15 -12.31 8.53
N HIS A 73 -9.03 -10.99 8.53
CA HIS A 73 -9.39 -10.11 9.64
C HIS A 73 -10.49 -9.10 9.28
N ALA A 74 -11.05 -9.18 8.06
CA ALA A 74 -12.14 -8.34 7.58
C ALA A 74 -13.53 -9.04 7.65
N ALA A 75 -13.63 -10.18 8.36
CA ALA A 75 -14.84 -10.98 8.53
C ALA A 75 -15.32 -10.97 9.99
#